data_AF-A0A951R7Z2-F1
#
_entry.id   AF-A0A951R7Z2-F1
#
_cell.length_a   1.000
_cell.length_b   1.000
_cell.length_c   1.000
_cell.angle_alpha   90.00
_cell.angle_beta   90.00
_cell.angle_gamma   90.00
#
_symmetry.space_group_name_H-M   'P 1'
#
loop_
_entity.id
_entity.type
_entity.pdbx_description
1 polymer ?
#
loop_
_entity_poly.entity_id
_entity_poly.type
_entity_poly.pdbx_seq_one_letter_code
_entity_poly.pdbx_strand_id
1 'polypeptide(L)'
;MRLKRDHTCGSLNKSAEGKQVRINGWVSARRDLGGIYFVDVRDRYGVVQVRFDNDLPEAVLNAVKHLNNEDVVAVAGEVAVRPADSVNPKITTGEIELLAHDFELLNKAKPTPFEINKRETGSEDLRLKYRYLDLRT
;
A
#
# COMPACT_ATOMS: atom_id res chain seq x y z
N MET A 1 -2.17 9.64 15.55
CA MET A 1 -2.77 8.89 14.42
C MET A 1 -4.25 9.20 14.33
N ARG A 2 -4.66 9.82 13.24
CA ARG A 2 -6.03 10.25 12.98
C ARG A 2 -6.85 9.15 12.30
N LEU A 3 -6.26 8.47 11.32
CA LEU A 3 -6.95 7.43 10.54
C LEU A 3 -6.78 6.04 11.17
N LYS A 4 -7.63 5.66 12.13
CA LYS A 4 -7.58 4.30 12.71
C LYS A 4 -8.12 3.25 11.73
N ARG A 5 -7.37 2.15 11.58
CA ARG A 5 -7.75 1.01 10.71
C ARG A 5 -9.06 0.37 11.16
N ASP A 6 -9.90 0.02 10.20
CA ASP A 6 -11.07 -0.83 10.39
C ASP A 6 -11.03 -2.13 9.57
N HIS A 7 -10.26 -2.18 8.48
CA HIS A 7 -10.06 -3.38 7.66
C HIS A 7 -8.58 -3.68 7.47
N THR A 8 -8.24 -4.97 7.37
CA THR A 8 -6.89 -5.37 6.96
C THR A 8 -6.76 -5.25 5.45
N CYS A 9 -5.53 -5.09 4.94
CA CYS A 9 -5.30 -4.95 3.51
C CYS A 9 -5.79 -6.19 2.75
N GLY A 10 -5.55 -7.40 3.29
CA GLY A 10 -5.96 -8.66 2.68
C GLY A 10 -7.41 -9.10 2.87
N SER A 11 -8.21 -8.42 3.71
CA SER A 11 -9.61 -8.80 3.98
C SER A 11 -10.62 -8.27 2.96
N LEU A 12 -10.21 -7.37 2.07
CA LEU A 12 -11.09 -6.74 1.10
C LEU A 12 -11.27 -7.61 -0.14
N ASN A 13 -12.47 -7.65 -0.69
CA ASN A 13 -12.79 -8.35 -1.93
C ASN A 13 -13.95 -7.63 -2.63
N LYS A 14 -14.39 -8.15 -3.77
CA LYS A 14 -15.45 -7.54 -4.59
C LYS A 14 -16.76 -7.28 -3.84
N SER A 15 -17.11 -8.08 -2.84
CA SER A 15 -18.32 -7.84 -2.02
C SER A 15 -18.24 -6.58 -1.14
N ALA A 16 -17.07 -5.95 -1.04
CA ALA A 16 -16.87 -4.70 -0.33
C ALA A 16 -16.98 -3.46 -1.23
N GLU A 17 -17.30 -3.60 -2.52
CA GLU A 17 -17.51 -2.49 -3.45
C GLU A 17 -18.44 -1.40 -2.87
N GLY A 18 -18.05 -0.14 -3.05
CA GLY A 18 -18.74 1.05 -2.54
C GLY A 18 -18.56 1.32 -1.04
N LYS A 19 -17.90 0.43 -0.29
CA LYS A 19 -17.65 0.65 1.15
C LYS A 19 -16.51 1.64 1.36
N GLN A 20 -16.72 2.56 2.30
CA GLN A 20 -15.67 3.42 2.84
C GLN A 20 -14.88 2.65 3.90
N VAL A 21 -13.56 2.52 3.72
CA VAL A 21 -12.69 1.75 4.59
C VAL A 21 -11.42 2.51 4.93
N ARG A 22 -10.80 2.15 6.05
CA ARG A 22 -9.51 2.66 6.50
C ARG A 22 -8.54 1.50 6.67
N ILE A 23 -7.42 1.59 5.96
CA ILE A 23 -6.33 0.62 6.00
C ILE A 23 -5.04 1.28 6.49
N ASN A 24 -4.20 0.50 7.15
CA ASN A 24 -2.85 0.91 7.52
C ASN A 24 -1.87 -0.17 7.10
N GLY A 25 -0.69 0.23 6.65
CA GLY A 25 0.33 -0.72 6.24
C GLY A 25 1.62 -0.06 5.79
N TRP A 26 2.47 -0.88 5.18
CA TRP A 26 3.72 -0.50 4.56
C TRP A 26 3.53 -0.29 3.07
N VAL A 27 4.15 0.74 2.52
CA VAL A 27 4.24 0.92 1.07
C VAL A 27 5.12 -0.18 0.49
N SER A 28 4.53 -1.05 -0.33
CA SER A 28 5.22 -2.17 -0.98
C SER A 28 5.76 -1.77 -2.35
N ALA A 29 4.99 -0.96 -3.07
CA ALA A 29 5.38 -0.39 -4.35
C ALA A 29 4.59 0.91 -4.59
N ARG A 30 5.16 1.81 -5.41
CA ARG A 30 4.48 3.02 -5.86
C ARG A 30 4.77 3.26 -7.33
N ARG A 31 3.73 3.61 -8.09
CA ARG A 31 3.76 3.88 -9.54
C ARG A 31 3.09 5.23 -9.81
N ASP A 32 3.57 5.93 -10.83
CA ASP A 32 3.04 7.20 -11.31
C ASP A 32 2.73 7.07 -12.80
N LEU A 33 1.49 7.33 -13.19
CA LEU A 33 1.03 7.33 -14.58
C LEU A 33 0.60 8.73 -15.03
N GLY A 34 1.42 9.74 -14.74
CA GLY A 34 1.19 11.10 -15.21
C GLY A 34 0.12 11.84 -14.42
N GLY A 35 0.15 11.70 -13.09
CA GLY A 35 -0.76 12.37 -12.17
C GLY A 35 -1.77 11.44 -11.49
N ILE A 36 -1.87 10.18 -11.92
CA ILE A 36 -2.54 9.14 -11.14
C ILE A 36 -1.48 8.32 -10.43
N TYR A 37 -1.53 8.30 -9.10
CA TYR A 37 -0.59 7.53 -8.29
C TYR A 37 -1.23 6.21 -7.85
N PHE A 38 -0.51 5.12 -8.05
CA PHE A 38 -0.88 3.81 -7.54
C PHE A 38 0.11 3.40 -6.46
N VAL A 39 -0.38 3.08 -5.27
CA VAL A 39 0.43 2.64 -4.13
C VAL A 39 -0.09 1.30 -3.66
N ASP A 40 0.77 0.28 -3.69
CA ASP A 40 0.45 -1.01 -3.12
C ASP A 40 0.75 -0.97 -1.62
N VAL A 41 -0.29 -1.05 -0.78
CA VAL A 41 -0.18 -1.03 0.68
C VAL A 41 -0.27 -2.46 1.20
N ARG A 42 0.77 -2.89 1.92
CA ARG A 42 0.92 -4.24 2.48
C ARG A 42 0.72 -4.21 3.99
N ASP A 43 -0.02 -5.18 4.50
CA ASP A 43 0.04 -5.56 5.92
C ASP A 43 0.28 -7.07 6.05
N ARG A 44 0.16 -7.61 7.26
CA ARG A 44 0.34 -9.05 7.50
C ARG A 44 -0.60 -9.94 6.68
N TYR A 45 -1.77 -9.44 6.30
CA TYR A 45 -2.87 -10.22 5.74
C TYR A 45 -2.89 -10.18 4.22
N GLY A 46 -2.20 -9.22 3.60
CA GLY A 46 -2.09 -9.12 2.15
C GLY A 46 -1.70 -7.73 1.69
N VAL A 47 -1.91 -7.50 0.40
CA VAL A 47 -1.63 -6.24 -0.28
C VAL A 47 -2.93 -5.75 -0.91
N VAL A 48 -3.17 -4.45 -0.86
CA VAL A 48 -4.24 -3.78 -1.61
C VAL A 48 -3.66 -2.59 -2.36
N GLN A 49 -4.11 -2.38 -3.60
CA GLN A 49 -3.74 -1.21 -4.38
C GLN A 49 -4.61 -0.03 -3.97
N VAL A 50 -3.96 1.10 -3.75
CA VAL A 50 -4.59 2.38 -3.49
C VAL A 50 -4.31 3.29 -4.67
N ARG A 51 -5.36 3.87 -5.23
CA ARG A 51 -5.31 4.87 -6.29
C ARG A 51 -5.53 6.25 -5.69
N PHE A 52 -4.66 7.18 -6.03
CA PHE A 52 -4.78 8.60 -5.70
C PHE A 52 -4.95 9.38 -7.01
N ASP A 53 -6.12 10.00 -7.18
CA ASP A 53 -6.45 10.83 -8.33
C ASP A 53 -6.05 12.30 -8.10
N ASN A 54 -5.93 13.05 -9.20
CA ASN A 54 -5.44 14.43 -9.21
C ASN A 54 -6.36 15.45 -8.52
N ASP A 55 -7.57 15.06 -8.13
CA ASP A 55 -8.55 15.92 -7.44
C ASP A 55 -8.32 16.00 -5.93
N LEU A 56 -7.39 15.21 -5.40
CA LEU A 56 -7.00 15.28 -3.99
C LEU A 56 -6.22 16.57 -3.66
N PRO A 57 -6.24 17.02 -2.39
CA PRO A 57 -5.48 18.19 -1.97
C PRO A 57 -4.01 18.09 -2.35
N GLU A 58 -3.42 19.20 -2.81
CA GLU A 58 -2.04 19.24 -3.29
C GLU A 58 -1.04 18.71 -2.24
N ALA A 59 -1.29 18.97 -0.95
CA ALA A 59 -0.49 18.45 0.15
C ALA A 59 -0.47 16.91 0.20
N VAL A 60 -1.61 16.25 -0.08
CA VAL A 60 -1.72 14.79 -0.15
C VAL A 60 -0.96 14.27 -1.36
N LEU A 61 -1.18 14.86 -2.54
CA LEU A 61 -0.47 14.47 -3.76
C LEU A 61 1.04 14.62 -3.62
N ASN A 62 1.51 15.71 -3.01
CA ASN A 62 2.92 15.93 -2.73
C ASN A 62 3.46 14.91 -1.72
N ALA A 63 2.71 14.51 -0.70
CA ALA A 63 3.14 13.45 0.21
C ALA A 63 3.26 12.10 -0.50
N VAL A 64 2.28 11.73 -1.32
CA VAL A 64 2.25 10.48 -2.11
C VAL A 64 3.38 10.44 -3.14
N LYS A 65 3.69 11.58 -3.79
CA LYS A 65 4.82 11.74 -4.72
C LYS A 65 6.19 11.45 -4.10
N HIS A 66 6.31 11.54 -2.78
CA HIS A 66 7.57 11.32 -2.07
C HIS A 66 7.53 10.08 -1.18
N LEU A 67 6.58 9.17 -1.39
CA LEU A 67 6.58 7.87 -0.71
C LEU A 67 7.71 6.99 -1.21
N ASN A 68 8.37 6.34 -0.25
CA ASN A 68 9.37 5.31 -0.47
C ASN A 68 8.79 3.95 -0.05
N ASN A 69 9.41 2.88 -0.53
CA ASN A 69 9.12 1.54 -0.03
C ASN A 69 9.34 1.48 1.48
N GLU A 70 8.49 0.73 2.15
CA GLU A 70 8.41 0.54 3.60
C GLU A 70 7.99 1.77 4.41
N ASP A 71 7.64 2.90 3.78
CA ASP A 71 6.95 3.98 4.49
C ASP A 71 5.65 3.45 5.11
N VAL A 72 5.35 3.89 6.32
CA VAL A 72 4.15 3.46 7.06
C VAL A 72 3.06 4.49 6.84
N VAL A 73 1.93 4.04 6.29
CA VAL A 73 0.82 4.91 5.86
C VAL A 73 -0.50 4.45 6.44
N ALA A 74 -1.42 5.40 6.59
CA ALA A 74 -2.84 5.15 6.74
C ALA A 74 -3.60 5.82 5.59
N VAL A 75 -4.60 5.12 5.08
CA VAL A 75 -5.41 5.58 3.95
C VAL A 75 -6.87 5.36 4.30
N ALA A 76 -7.70 6.37 4.05
CA ALA A 76 -9.14 6.21 3.95
C ALA A 76 -9.58 6.33 2.49
N GLY A 77 -10.44 5.44 2.06
CA GLY A 77 -10.87 5.38 0.67
C GLY A 77 -12.14 4.57 0.47
N GLU A 78 -12.62 4.59 -0.76
CA GLU A 78 -13.75 3.79 -1.22
C GLU A 78 -13.26 2.58 -2.00
N VAL A 79 -13.81 1.40 -1.71
CA VAL A 79 -13.49 0.19 -2.47
C VAL A 79 -14.17 0.24 -3.83
N ALA A 80 -13.37 0.17 -4.89
CA ALA A 80 -13.84 0.13 -6.28
C ALA A 80 -13.36 -1.14 -6.97
N VAL A 81 -14.14 -1.62 -7.95
CA VAL A 81 -13.74 -2.73 -8.81
C VAL A 81 -12.74 -2.24 -9.84
N ARG A 82 -11.67 -3.01 -10.05
CA ARG A 82 -10.70 -2.69 -11.09
C ARG A 82 -11.30 -2.89 -12.48
N PRO A 83 -10.87 -2.11 -13.47
CA PRO A 83 -11.09 -2.43 -14.87
C PRO A 83 -10.65 -3.87 -15.21
N ALA A 84 -11.35 -4.53 -16.13
CA ALA A 84 -11.13 -5.94 -16.45
C ALA A 84 -9.69 -6.25 -16.91
N ASP A 85 -9.04 -5.30 -17.56
CA ASP A 85 -7.65 -5.34 -18.03
C ASP A 85 -6.61 -5.04 -16.93
N SER A 86 -7.05 -4.56 -15.76
CA SER A 86 -6.21 -4.20 -14.60
C SER A 86 -6.37 -5.18 -13.42
N VAL A 87 -7.18 -6.24 -13.59
CA VAL A 87 -7.33 -7.31 -12.59
C VAL A 87 -6.02 -8.06 -12.42
N ASN A 88 -5.57 -8.20 -11.18
CA ASN A 88 -4.34 -8.91 -10.84
C ASN A 88 -4.62 -10.26 -10.14
N PRO A 89 -4.64 -11.39 -10.85
CA PRO A 89 -4.98 -12.69 -10.25
C PRO A 89 -3.94 -13.21 -9.24
N LYS A 90 -2.78 -12.54 -9.09
CA LYS A 90 -1.70 -12.97 -8.19
C LYS A 90 -1.92 -12.54 -6.74
N ILE A 91 -2.87 -11.65 -6.47
CA ILE A 91 -3.18 -11.16 -5.12
C ILE A 91 -4.67 -11.31 -4.83
N THR A 92 -5.03 -11.51 -3.55
CA THR A 92 -6.41 -11.77 -3.13
C THR A 92 -7.35 -10.59 -3.38
N THR A 93 -6.84 -9.36 -3.27
CA THR A 93 -7.60 -8.14 -3.58
C THR A 93 -7.45 -7.72 -5.05
N GLY A 94 -7.06 -8.65 -5.93
CA GLY A 94 -6.68 -8.37 -7.31
C GLY A 94 -7.77 -7.80 -8.18
N GLU A 95 -9.03 -8.02 -7.79
CA GLU A 95 -10.22 -7.55 -8.49
C GLU A 95 -10.67 -6.15 -8.04
N ILE A 96 -10.09 -5.62 -6.96
CA ILE A 96 -10.48 -4.34 -6.36
C ILE A 96 -9.28 -3.41 -6.17
N GLU A 97 -9.57 -2.14 -6.05
CA GLU A 97 -8.65 -1.10 -5.60
C GLU A 97 -9.35 -0.16 -4.62
N LEU A 98 -8.57 0.63 -3.90
CA LEU A 98 -9.08 1.64 -2.98
C LEU A 98 -8.88 3.02 -3.60
N LEU A 99 -9.97 3.74 -3.87
CA LEU A 99 -9.93 5.14 -4.29
C LEU A 99 -9.72 6.00 -3.05
N ALA A 100 -8.53 6.54 -2.88
CA ALA A 100 -8.18 7.32 -1.70
C ALA A 100 -8.92 8.66 -1.71
N HIS A 101 -9.53 9.01 -0.58
CA HIS A 101 -10.01 10.38 -0.32
C HIS A 101 -9.27 11.02 0.86
N ASP A 102 -8.54 10.24 1.65
CA ASP A 102 -7.77 10.73 2.79
C ASP A 102 -6.50 9.91 3.03
N PHE A 103 -5.48 10.58 3.56
CA PHE A 103 -4.13 10.05 3.69
C PHE A 103 -3.40 10.59 4.91
N GLU A 104 -2.66 9.73 5.60
CA GLU A 104 -1.77 10.10 6.70
C GLU A 104 -0.46 9.30 6.56
N LEU A 105 0.66 10.01 6.41
CA LEU A 105 1.97 9.40 6.56
C LEU A 105 2.27 9.22 8.06
N LEU A 106 2.31 7.98 8.52
CA LEU A 106 2.52 7.66 9.93
C LEU A 106 4.01 7.65 10.29
N ASN A 107 4.85 7.12 9.41
CA ASN A 107 6.29 7.09 9.62
C ASN A 107 7.06 6.97 8.29
N LYS A 108 8.18 7.69 8.16
CA LYS A 108 9.11 7.53 7.05
C LYS A 108 10.07 6.38 7.31
N ALA A 109 10.26 5.53 6.31
CA ALA A 109 11.29 4.51 6.32
C ALA A 109 12.64 5.09 5.87
N LYS A 110 13.69 4.57 6.49
CA LYS A 110 15.05 4.67 5.94
C LYS A 110 15.21 3.62 4.84
N PRO A 111 16.16 3.81 3.90
CA PRO A 111 16.51 2.76 2.93
C PRO A 111 16.75 1.42 3.63
N THR A 112 16.12 0.36 3.12
CA THR A 112 16.27 -0.99 3.68
C THR A 112 17.56 -1.66 3.18
N PRO A 113 18.18 -2.53 3.98
CA PRO A 113 19.42 -3.23 3.60
C PRO A 113 19.21 -4.28 2.50
N PHE A 114 17.97 -4.69 2.25
CA PHE A 114 17.53 -5.58 1.17
C PHE A 114 16.07 -5.27 0.83
N GLU A 115 15.58 -5.76 -0.31
CA GLU A 115 14.18 -5.59 -0.70
C GLU A 115 13.28 -6.54 0.09
N ILE A 116 12.29 -6.00 0.81
CA ILE A 116 11.37 -6.80 1.64
C ILE A 116 10.50 -7.73 0.78
N ASN A 117 10.16 -7.33 -0.45
CA ASN A 117 9.36 -8.16 -1.35
C ASN A 117 10.19 -9.21 -2.11
N LYS A 118 11.52 -9.21 -1.97
CA LYS A 118 12.44 -10.12 -2.68
C LYS A 118 13.50 -10.62 -1.72
N ARG A 119 13.15 -11.66 -0.98
CA ARG A 119 13.94 -12.27 0.10
C ARG A 119 15.34 -12.70 -0.35
N GLU A 120 15.50 -13.05 -1.62
CA GLU A 120 16.75 -13.43 -2.27
C GLU A 120 17.75 -12.28 -2.47
N THR A 121 17.33 -11.02 -2.34
CA THR A 121 18.21 -9.85 -2.48
C THR A 121 19.12 -9.63 -1.28
N GLY A 122 18.84 -10.25 -0.13
CA GLY A 122 19.66 -10.17 1.07
C GLY A 122 20.39 -11.49 1.34
N SER A 123 21.68 -11.43 1.68
CA SER A 123 22.39 -12.61 2.20
C SER A 123 21.75 -13.09 3.50
N GLU A 124 21.92 -14.37 3.83
CA GLU A 124 21.38 -14.95 5.06
C GLU A 124 21.83 -14.18 6.30
N ASP A 125 23.13 -13.88 6.40
CA ASP A 125 23.70 -13.10 7.51
C ASP A 125 23.04 -11.72 7.65
N LEU A 126 22.81 -11.04 6.52
CA LEU A 126 22.16 -9.73 6.52
C LEU A 126 20.70 -9.85 6.96
N ARG A 127 20.00 -10.88 6.52
CA ARG A 127 18.61 -11.16 6.88
C ARG A 127 18.46 -11.58 8.34
N LEU A 128 19.41 -12.30 8.91
CA LEU A 128 19.46 -12.61 10.34
C LEU A 128 19.77 -11.36 11.17
N LYS A 129 20.72 -10.52 10.72
CA LYS A 129 21.03 -9.24 11.37
C LYS A 129 19.83 -8.29 11.40
N TYR A 130 19.08 -8.23 10.30
CA TYR A 130 17.88 -7.41 10.17
C TYR A 130 16.61 -8.27 10.17
N ARG A 131 16.54 -9.27 11.05
CA ARG A 131 15.44 -10.24 11.08
C ARG A 131 14.06 -9.61 11.23
N TYR A 132 13.96 -8.47 11.89
CA TYR A 132 12.70 -7.73 12.03
C TYR A 132 12.16 -7.18 10.68
N LEU A 133 13.03 -6.97 9.69
CA LEU A 133 12.65 -6.64 8.31
C LEU A 133 12.36 -7.92 7.52
N ASP A 134 13.21 -8.93 7.66
CA ASP A 134 13.02 -10.23 6.98
C ASP A 134 11.70 -10.92 7.37
N LEU A 135 11.22 -10.75 8.61
CA LEU A 135 9.92 -11.27 9.04
C LEU A 135 8.72 -10.56 8.39
N ARG A 136 8.94 -9.53 7.56
CA ARG A 136 7.91 -8.85 6.77
C ARG A 136 7.81 -9.35 5.33
N THR A 137 8.77 -10.18 4.87
CA THR A 137 8.74 -10.79 3.52
C THR A 137 7.58 -11.76 3.39
#